data_AF-A0A1F5FJ64-F1
#
_entry.id   AF-A0A1F5FJ64-F1
#
_cell.length_a   1.000
_cell.length_b   1.000
_cell.length_c   1.000
_cell.angle_alpha   90.00
_cell.angle_beta   90.00
_cell.angle_gamma   90.00
#
_symmetry.space_group_name_H-M   'P 1'
#
loop_
_entity.id
_entity.type
_entity.pdbx_description
1 polymer ?
#
loop_
_entity_poly.entity_id
_entity_poly.type
_entity_poly.pdbx_seq_one_letter_code
_entity_poly.pdbx_strand_id
1 'polypeptide(L)' 'MRDKDKPLYARVLVNLSVVAVALATIGSLGYDIYLASTQWLLVAAILAVWGIYLLMEANFRLR' A
#
# COMPACT_ATOMS: atom_id res chain seq x y z
N MET A 1 -5.82 -16.74 5.37
CA MET A 1 -4.43 -16.57 4.93
C MET A 1 -3.55 -17.43 5.81
N ARG A 2 -2.63 -18.23 5.27
CA ARG A 2 -1.72 -19.03 6.12
C ARG A 2 -0.57 -18.14 6.58
N ASP A 3 -0.06 -18.38 7.78
CA ASP A 3 1.01 -17.56 8.36
C ASP A 3 2.27 -17.49 7.48
N LYS A 4 2.58 -18.59 6.78
CA LYS A 4 3.70 -18.66 5.84
C LYS A 4 3.58 -17.71 4.65
N ASP A 5 2.35 -17.33 4.28
CA ASP A 5 2.11 -16.49 3.11
C ASP A 5 2.11 -14.99 3.48
N LYS A 6 1.88 -14.64 4.76
CA LYS A 6 1.88 -13.26 5.30
C LYS A 6 3.02 -12.37 4.77
N PRO A 7 4.30 -12.79 4.77
CA PRO A 7 5.38 -11.94 4.26
C PRO A 7 5.27 -11.64 2.75
N LEU A 8 4.76 -12.58 1.95
CA LEU A 8 4.56 -12.37 0.51
C LEU A 8 3.50 -11.29 0.27
N TYR A 9 2.34 -11.41 0.93
CA TYR A 9 1.27 -10.43 0.78
C TYR A 9 1.66 -9.06 1.34
N ALA A 10 2.38 -9.01 2.47
CA ALA A 10 2.93 -7.75 2.99
C ALA A 10 3.79 -7.03 1.94
N ARG A 11 4.69 -7.78 1.27
CA ARG A 11 5.53 -7.24 0.20
C ARG A 11 4.71 -6.76 -1.01
N VAL A 12 3.69 -7.52 -1.42
CA VAL A 12 2.79 -7.12 -2.51
C VAL A 12 2.07 -5.81 -2.18
N LEU A 13 1.51 -5.69 -0.96
CA LEU A 13 0.80 -4.50 -0.52
C LEU A 13 1.71 -3.26 -0.47
N VAL A 14 2.93 -3.39 0.04
CA VAL A 14 3.91 -2.29 0.04
C VAL A 14 4.29 -1.90 -1.38
N ASN A 15 4.54 -2.87 -2.28
CA ASN A 15 4.85 -2.57 -3.68
C ASN A 15 3.69 -1.85 -4.39
N LEU A 16 2.45 -2.29 -4.17
CA LEU A 16 1.27 -1.63 -4.72
C LEU A 16 1.07 -0.23 -4.14
N SER A 17 1.41 -0.01 -2.88
CA SER A 17 1.42 1.33 -2.27
C SER A 17 2.38 2.27 -3.00
N VAL A 18 3.60 1.81 -3.31
CA VAL A 18 4.58 2.60 -4.08
C VAL A 18 4.05 2.94 -5.48
N VAL A 19 3.41 1.99 -6.16
CA VAL A 19 2.78 2.23 -7.47
C VAL A 19 1.65 3.27 -7.35
N ALA A 20 0.83 3.18 -6.31
CA ALA A 20 -0.24 4.14 -6.07
C ALA A 20 0.32 5.55 -5.79
N VAL A 21 1.44 5.69 -5.06
CA VAL A 21 2.12 6.99 -4.92
C VAL A 21 2.58 7.52 -6.28
N ALA A 22 3.18 6.69 -7.13
CA ALA A 22 3.59 7.11 -8.47
C ALA A 22 2.40 7.59 -9.32
N LEU A 23 1.27 6.89 -9.25
CA LEU A 23 0.04 7.29 -9.93
C LEU A 23 -0.53 8.61 -9.36
N ALA A 24 -0.45 8.83 -8.05
CA ALA A 24 -0.80 10.11 -7.44
C ALA A 24 0.09 11.25 -7.93
N THR A 25 1.40 11.01 -8.06
CA THR A 25 2.36 11.98 -8.59
C THR A 25 2.08 12.28 -10.07
N ILE A 26 1.77 11.28 -10.89
CA ILE A 26 1.41 11.51 -12.29
C ILE A 26 0.09 12.29 -12.39
N GLY A 27 -0.90 11.94 -11.55
CA GLY A 27 -2.18 12.64 -11.50
C GLY A 27 -2.02 14.12 -11.16
N SER A 28 -1.10 14.46 -10.26
CA SER A 28 -0.89 15.84 -9.82
C SER A 28 -0.23 16.73 -10.88
N LEU A 29 0.37 16.13 -11.91
CA LEU A 29 1.10 16.84 -12.97
C LEU A 29 0.24 17.26 -14.17
N GLY A 30 -1.05 16.94 -14.24
CA GLY A 30 -1.92 17.63 -15.21
C GLY A 30 -3.17 16.93 -15.73
N TYR A 31 -3.43 15.65 -15.39
CA TYR A 31 -4.64 14.96 -15.89
C TYR A 31 -5.86 15.15 -14.97
N ASP A 32 -5.67 15.13 -13.64
CA ASP A 32 -6.70 15.43 -12.63
C ASP A 32 -6.03 15.68 -11.27
N ILE A 33 -5.72 16.95 -11.01
CA ILE A 33 -4.83 17.38 -9.91
C ILE A 33 -5.41 17.03 -8.54
N TYR A 34 -6.74 17.06 -8.39
CA TYR A 34 -7.38 16.94 -7.09
C TYR A 34 -8.02 15.57 -6.89
N LEU A 35 -8.90 15.11 -7.79
CA LEU A 35 -9.76 13.99 -7.46
C LEU A 35 -9.03 12.66 -7.60
N ALA A 36 -8.42 12.40 -8.76
CA ALA A 36 -7.65 11.17 -8.96
C ALA A 36 -6.40 11.10 -8.06
N SER A 37 -5.66 12.20 -7.93
CA SER A 37 -4.39 12.24 -7.18
C SER A 37 -4.57 11.97 -5.69
N THR A 38 -5.63 12.52 -5.08
CA THR A 38 -5.94 12.27 -3.66
C THR A 38 -6.49 10.86 -3.44
N GLN A 39 -7.23 10.30 -4.39
CA GLN A 39 -7.69 8.91 -4.33
C GLN A 39 -6.52 7.93 -4.34
N TRP A 40 -5.54 8.12 -5.25
CA TRP A 40 -4.34 7.30 -5.30
C TRP A 40 -3.51 7.39 -4.01
N LEU A 41 -3.43 8.57 -3.39
CA LEU A 41 -2.79 8.75 -2.08
C LEU A 41 -3.52 7.99 -0.96
N LEU A 42 -4.85 8.00 -0.93
CA LEU A 42 -5.64 7.23 0.04
C LEU A 42 -5.41 5.72 -0.13
N VAL A 43 -5.43 5.23 -1.38
CA VAL A 43 -5.13 3.83 -1.70
C VAL A 43 -3.71 3.48 -1.26
N ALA A 44 -2.72 4.33 -1.57
CA ALA A 44 -1.34 4.13 -1.14
C ALA A 44 -1.22 4.01 0.39
N ALA A 45 -1.90 4.88 1.14
CA ALA A 45 -1.88 4.87 2.60
C ALA A 45 -2.47 3.57 3.16
N ILE A 46 -3.63 3.14 2.67
CA ILE A 46 -4.30 1.90 3.13
C ILE A 46 -3.41 0.68 2.84
N LEU A 47 -2.86 0.59 1.64
CA LEU A 47 -1.98 -0.50 1.24
C LEU A 47 -0.69 -0.55 2.08
N ALA A 48 -0.09 0.61 2.37
CA ALA A 48 1.09 0.69 3.22
C ALA A 48 0.78 0.22 4.65
N VAL A 49 -0.31 0.73 5.26
CA VAL A 49 -0.71 0.37 6.63
C VAL A 49 -0.95 -1.14 6.74
N TRP A 50 -1.71 -1.72 5.80
CA TRP A 50 -1.96 -3.17 5.81
C TRP A 50 -0.73 -4.01 5.51
N GLY A 51 0.14 -3.55 4.59
CA GLY A 51 1.39 -4.23 4.30
C GLY A 51 2.32 -4.28 5.52
N ILE A 52 2.46 -3.16 6.23
CA ILE A 52 3.24 -3.08 7.46
C ILE A 52 2.60 -3.93 8.57
N TYR A 53 1.27 -3.85 8.75
CA TYR A 53 0.56 -4.65 9.74
C TYR A 53 0.80 -6.16 9.54
N LEU A 54 0.64 -6.66 8.31
CA LEU A 54 0.90 -8.08 8.00
C LEU A 54 2.36 -8.47 8.19
N LEU A 55 3.29 -7.57 7.90
CA LEU A 55 4.71 -7.79 8.16
C LEU A 55 4.99 -7.88 9.67
N MET A 56 4.37 -7.00 10.46
CA MET A 56 4.46 -7.02 11.92
C MET A 56 3.85 -8.30 12.50
N GLU A 57 2.68 -8.71 12.03
CA GLU A 57 2.01 -9.94 12.45
C GLU A 57 2.87 -11.19 12.14
N ALA A 58 3.50 -11.23 10.96
CA ALA A 58 4.39 -12.31 10.56
C ALA A 58 5.65 -12.41 11.43
N ASN A 59 6.24 -11.27 11.79
CA ASN A 59 7.50 -11.23 12.54
C ASN A 59 7.31 -11.37 14.06
N PHE A 60 6.29 -10.72 14.61
CA PHE A 60 6.12 -10.64 16.07
C PHE A 60 5.19 -11.71 16.63
N ARG A 61 4.53 -12.52 15.78
CA ARG A 61 3.44 -13.43 16.19
C ARG A 61 2.60 -12.76 17.28
N LEU A 62 1.96 -11.65 16.93
CA LEU A 62 0.91 -11.08 17.78
C LEU A 62 -0.12 -12.21 17.96
N ARG A 63 -0.01 -12.91 19.10
CA ARG A 63 -0.86 -14.02 19.50
C ARG A 63 -2.14 -13.47 20.08
#